data_AF-A0A8H4JNG2-F1
#
_entry.id   AF-A0A8H4JNG2-F1
#
_cell.length_a   1.000
_cell.length_b   1.000
_cell.length_c   1.000
_cell.angle_alpha   90.00
_cell.angle_beta   90.00
_cell.angle_gamma   90.00
#
_symmetry.space_group_name_H-M   'P 1'
#
loop_
_entity.id
_entity.type
_entity.pdbx_description
1 polymer ?
#
loop_
_entity_poly.entity_id
_entity_poly.type
_entity_poly.pdbx_seq_one_letter_code
_entity_poly.pdbx_strand_id
1 'polypeptide(L)'
;MALTAAQVAIVKSTAPILKEHGKTITTTFYRNMLGAHPELKNYFSLRNQQTGAQQAALANSVLAYATHIDDLGKLSHAVERIAHKHVSLYIKAEHYPIVGTHLVGAFGEVLGSALTNEIKDAWIAAYGQLADIFIQREAQMYEGTGDWTSWRKFKIAKKEAENDSVTSFYLEPVDGKPLPKFLPGQYVSLQIPIPELD
;
A
#
# COMPACT_ATOMS: atom_id res chain seq x y z
N MET A 1 5.48 17.34 5.33
CA MET A 1 5.68 18.82 5.22
C MET A 1 4.66 19.41 4.24
N ALA A 2 4.38 20.72 4.31
CA ALA A 2 3.51 21.37 3.32
C ALA A 2 4.25 21.57 1.99
N LEU A 3 3.60 21.25 0.88
CA LEU A 3 4.14 21.47 -0.47
C LEU A 3 4.11 22.97 -0.82
N THR A 4 5.10 23.43 -1.57
CA THR A 4 5.06 24.78 -2.14
C THR A 4 4.09 24.85 -3.31
N ALA A 5 3.57 26.05 -3.61
CA ALA A 5 2.69 26.26 -4.76
C ALA A 5 3.36 25.85 -6.09
N ALA A 6 4.68 26.05 -6.21
CA ALA A 6 5.47 25.62 -7.36
C ALA A 6 5.51 24.09 -7.49
N GLN A 7 5.77 23.37 -6.39
CA GLN A 7 5.76 21.90 -6.39
C GLN A 7 4.38 21.34 -6.76
N VAL A 8 3.31 21.93 -6.22
CA VAL A 8 1.92 21.56 -6.56
C VAL A 8 1.66 21.74 -8.06
N ALA A 9 2.04 22.89 -8.63
CA ALA A 9 1.85 23.17 -10.06
C ALA A 9 2.60 22.16 -10.94
N ILE A 10 3.84 21.81 -10.57
CA ILE A 10 4.67 20.83 -11.30
C ILE A 10 4.05 19.44 -11.25
N VAL A 11 3.61 18.99 -10.07
CA VAL A 11 2.99 17.67 -9.92
C VAL A 11 1.71 17.58 -10.75
N LYS A 12 0.86 18.61 -10.71
CA LYS A 12 -0.38 18.66 -11.51
C LYS A 12 -0.10 18.68 -13.01
N SER A 13 0.89 19.45 -13.49
CA SER A 13 1.22 19.55 -14.91
C SER A 13 1.88 18.29 -15.47
N THR A 14 2.61 17.55 -14.63
CA THR A 14 3.32 16.31 -15.04
C THR A 14 2.53 15.02 -14.78
N ALA A 15 1.44 15.07 -14.00
CA ALA A 15 0.56 13.93 -13.76
C ALA A 15 -0.02 13.25 -15.03
N PRO A 16 -0.39 13.98 -16.10
CA PRO A 16 -0.84 13.35 -17.35
C PRO A 16 0.23 12.49 -18.02
N ILE A 17 1.50 12.87 -17.94
CA ILE A 17 2.63 12.11 -18.48
C ILE A 17 2.75 10.76 -17.75
N LEU A 18 2.55 10.78 -16.43
CA LEU A 18 2.50 9.57 -15.62
C LEU A 18 1.29 8.68 -15.94
N LYS A 19 0.17 9.26 -16.38
CA LYS A 19 -0.97 8.46 -16.84
C LYS A 19 -0.64 7.71 -18.12
N GLU A 20 0.02 8.36 -19.07
CA GLU A 20 0.44 7.75 -20.34
C GLU A 20 1.45 6.62 -20.12
N HIS A 21 2.45 6.84 -19.26
CA HIS A 21 3.49 5.85 -18.97
C HIS A 21 3.20 4.96 -17.74
N GLY A 22 2.01 5.06 -17.16
CA GLY A 22 1.72 4.53 -15.82
C GLY A 22 1.96 3.03 -15.67
N LYS A 23 1.61 2.25 -16.70
CA LYS A 23 1.88 0.80 -16.73
C LYS A 23 3.38 0.51 -16.74
N THR A 24 4.14 1.16 -17.61
CA THR A 24 5.60 0.96 -17.72
C THR A 24 6.32 1.36 -16.44
N ILE A 25 5.91 2.49 -15.85
CA ILE A 25 6.44 3.00 -14.58
C ILE A 25 6.17 2.01 -13.45
N THR A 26 4.94 1.56 -13.30
CA THR A 26 4.58 0.63 -12.21
C THR A 26 5.19 -0.76 -12.39
N THR A 27 5.33 -1.25 -13.63
CA THR A 27 6.11 -2.47 -13.92
C THR A 27 7.58 -2.30 -13.53
N THR A 28 8.20 -1.18 -13.91
CA THR A 28 9.60 -0.86 -13.59
C THR A 28 9.80 -0.74 -12.07
N PHE A 29 8.90 -0.04 -11.40
CA PHE A 29 8.85 0.08 -9.94
C PHE A 29 8.84 -1.27 -9.25
N TYR A 30 7.88 -2.15 -9.58
CA TYR A 30 7.79 -3.45 -8.92
C TYR A 30 8.98 -4.37 -9.23
N ARG A 31 9.47 -4.36 -10.47
CA ARG A 31 10.68 -5.12 -10.85
C ARG A 31 11.89 -4.68 -10.02
N ASN A 32 12.14 -3.39 -9.95
CA ASN A 32 13.32 -2.85 -9.26
C ASN A 32 13.18 -3.02 -7.73
N MET A 33 12.00 -2.74 -7.16
CA MET A 33 11.74 -2.87 -5.73
C MET A 33 11.80 -4.32 -5.27
N LEU A 34 11.10 -5.25 -5.93
CA LEU A 34 11.09 -6.67 -5.52
C LEU A 34 12.40 -7.40 -5.85
N GLY A 35 13.22 -6.84 -6.75
CA GLY A 35 14.58 -7.29 -7.00
C GLY A 35 15.55 -6.86 -5.89
N ALA A 36 15.44 -5.63 -5.42
CA ALA A 36 16.28 -5.10 -4.33
C ALA A 36 15.81 -5.56 -2.93
N HIS A 37 14.50 -5.77 -2.77
CA HIS A 37 13.83 -6.15 -1.53
C HIS A 37 12.93 -7.38 -1.73
N PRO A 38 13.51 -8.58 -1.92
CA PRO A 38 12.74 -9.81 -2.13
C PRO A 38 11.79 -10.14 -0.96
N GLU A 39 12.11 -9.72 0.25
CA GLU A 39 11.28 -9.88 1.45
C GLU A 39 9.90 -9.24 1.31
N LEU A 40 9.77 -8.20 0.48
CA LEU A 40 8.50 -7.52 0.24
C LEU A 40 7.51 -8.37 -0.57
N LYS A 41 7.96 -9.43 -1.24
CA LYS A 41 7.06 -10.38 -1.93
C LYS A 41 6.05 -11.01 -0.97
N ASN A 42 6.35 -11.09 0.32
CA ASN A 42 5.44 -11.59 1.35
C ASN A 42 4.26 -10.65 1.66
N TYR A 43 4.31 -9.39 1.21
CA TYR A 43 3.22 -8.42 1.39
C TYR A 43 2.39 -8.24 0.12
N PHE A 44 3.00 -8.42 -1.05
CA PHE A 44 2.33 -8.19 -2.33
C PHE A 44 1.72 -9.47 -2.90
N SER A 45 0.46 -9.38 -3.33
CA SER A 45 -0.22 -10.51 -3.97
C SER A 45 0.43 -10.87 -5.32
N LEU A 46 1.00 -12.07 -5.42
CA LEU A 46 1.57 -12.60 -6.67
C LEU A 46 0.55 -12.63 -7.81
N ARG A 47 -0.70 -12.99 -7.51
CA ARG A 47 -1.80 -12.98 -8.50
C ARG A 47 -2.04 -11.56 -9.05
N ASN A 48 -2.09 -10.56 -8.18
CA ASN A 48 -2.32 -9.18 -8.63
C ASN A 48 -1.12 -8.63 -9.41
N GLN A 49 0.09 -9.09 -9.09
CA GLN A 49 1.30 -8.78 -9.88
C GLN A 49 1.24 -9.40 -11.27
N GLN A 50 0.86 -10.68 -11.39
CA GLN A 50 0.76 -11.40 -12.67
C GLN A 50 -0.35 -10.83 -13.57
N THR A 51 -1.49 -10.46 -12.98
CA THR A 51 -2.64 -9.93 -13.73
C THR A 51 -2.50 -8.45 -14.12
N GLY A 52 -1.50 -7.74 -13.59
CA GLY A 52 -1.34 -6.30 -13.82
C GLY A 52 -2.25 -5.42 -12.95
N ALA A 53 -3.11 -6.02 -12.13
CA ALA A 53 -4.08 -5.30 -11.32
C ALA A 53 -3.41 -4.41 -10.26
N GLN A 54 -2.29 -4.88 -9.68
CA GLN A 54 -1.55 -4.12 -8.67
C GLN A 54 -0.90 -2.86 -9.27
N GLN A 55 -0.30 -3.02 -10.45
CA GLN A 55 0.32 -1.96 -11.23
C GLN A 55 -0.71 -0.88 -11.59
N ALA A 56 -1.87 -1.30 -12.08
CA ALA A 56 -2.97 -0.38 -12.39
C ALA A 56 -3.50 0.35 -11.14
N ALA A 57 -3.65 -0.37 -10.02
CA ALA A 57 -4.11 0.23 -8.77
C ALA A 57 -3.16 1.33 -8.27
N LEU A 58 -1.84 1.06 -8.25
CA LEU A 58 -0.85 2.06 -7.83
C LEU A 58 -0.85 3.27 -8.76
N ALA A 59 -0.87 3.06 -10.08
CA ALA A 59 -0.91 4.16 -11.05
C ALA A 59 -2.15 5.06 -10.86
N ASN A 60 -3.32 4.44 -10.65
CA ASN A 60 -4.56 5.18 -10.39
C ASN A 60 -4.52 5.96 -9.08
N SER A 61 -3.95 5.38 -8.01
CA SER A 61 -3.78 6.08 -6.73
C SER A 61 -2.85 7.29 -6.83
N VAL A 62 -1.71 7.15 -7.52
CA VAL A 62 -0.77 8.26 -7.75
C VAL A 62 -1.41 9.37 -8.58
N LEU A 63 -2.13 9.01 -9.65
CA LEU A 63 -2.84 9.98 -10.50
C LEU A 63 -3.95 10.71 -9.74
N ALA A 64 -4.75 9.98 -8.95
CA ALA A 64 -5.82 10.58 -8.15
C ALA A 64 -5.26 11.54 -7.10
N TYR A 65 -4.16 11.15 -6.44
CA TYR A 65 -3.45 12.02 -5.51
C TYR A 65 -2.93 13.28 -6.20
N ALA A 66 -2.22 13.15 -7.32
CA ALA A 66 -1.67 14.28 -8.05
C ALA A 66 -2.76 15.25 -8.56
N THR A 67 -3.92 14.71 -8.97
CA THR A 67 -5.08 15.50 -9.42
C THR A 67 -5.70 16.33 -8.29
N HIS A 68 -5.67 15.81 -7.06
CA HIS A 68 -6.30 16.41 -5.88
C HIS A 68 -5.29 16.86 -4.81
N ILE A 69 -4.04 17.11 -5.20
CA ILE A 69 -2.94 17.42 -4.27
C ILE A 69 -3.17 18.70 -3.45
N ASP A 70 -4.01 19.61 -3.96
CA ASP A 70 -4.45 20.85 -3.33
C ASP A 70 -5.82 20.76 -2.62
N ASP A 71 -6.48 19.59 -2.70
CA ASP A 71 -7.77 19.31 -2.07
C ASP A 71 -7.84 17.84 -1.60
N LEU A 72 -6.96 17.52 -0.66
CA LEU A 72 -6.78 16.16 -0.14
C LEU A 72 -8.03 15.63 0.58
N GLY A 73 -8.96 16.50 0.99
CA GLY A 73 -10.24 16.11 1.57
C GLY A 73 -11.05 15.19 0.66
N LYS A 74 -10.93 15.35 -0.66
CA LYS A 74 -11.54 14.47 -1.68
C LYS A 74 -11.01 13.04 -1.66
N LEU A 75 -9.83 12.82 -1.09
CA LEU A 75 -9.19 11.51 -1.02
C LEU A 75 -9.45 10.78 0.30
N SER A 76 -10.12 11.42 1.27
CA SER A 76 -10.36 10.89 2.62
C SER A 76 -10.88 9.45 2.63
N HIS A 77 -11.95 9.16 1.87
CA HIS A 77 -12.50 7.81 1.77
C HIS A 77 -11.55 6.78 1.14
N ALA A 78 -10.71 7.20 0.19
CA ALA A 78 -9.73 6.32 -0.44
C ALA A 78 -8.56 6.04 0.52
N VAL A 79 -8.06 7.09 1.19
CA VAL A 79 -7.01 6.99 2.22
C VAL A 79 -7.48 6.05 3.33
N GLU A 80 -8.69 6.22 3.86
CA GLU A 80 -9.21 5.38 4.95
C GLU A 80 -9.25 3.90 4.57
N ARG A 81 -9.73 3.60 3.36
CA ARG A 81 -9.81 2.23 2.85
C ARG A 81 -8.42 1.59 2.69
N ILE A 82 -7.47 2.35 2.17
CA ILE A 82 -6.10 1.89 1.96
C ILE A 82 -5.37 1.72 3.31
N ALA A 83 -5.55 2.67 4.24
CA ALA A 83 -4.98 2.60 5.59
C ALA A 83 -5.46 1.33 6.34
N HIS A 84 -6.75 1.00 6.27
CA HIS A 84 -7.25 -0.27 6.81
C HIS A 84 -6.56 -1.49 6.20
N LYS A 85 -6.30 -1.48 4.87
CA LYS A 85 -5.59 -2.57 4.22
C LYS A 85 -4.13 -2.65 4.67
N HIS A 86 -3.45 -1.53 4.79
CA HIS A 86 -2.07 -1.44 5.28
C HIS A 86 -1.94 -1.93 6.72
N VAL A 87 -2.83 -1.51 7.61
CA VAL A 87 -2.88 -1.97 9.00
C VAL A 87 -3.14 -3.47 9.07
N SER A 88 -4.04 -4.00 8.24
CA SER A 88 -4.30 -5.44 8.17
C SER A 88 -3.08 -6.26 7.71
N LEU A 89 -2.07 -5.62 7.14
CA LEU A 89 -0.82 -6.23 6.66
C LEU A 89 0.39 -5.82 7.52
N TYR A 90 0.18 -5.12 8.63
CA TYR A 90 1.25 -4.60 9.50
C TYR A 90 2.29 -3.74 8.75
N ILE A 91 1.84 -2.91 7.80
CA ILE A 91 2.72 -1.93 7.14
C ILE A 91 3.16 -0.87 8.15
N LYS A 92 4.45 -0.57 8.17
CA LYS A 92 5.10 0.37 9.10
C LYS A 92 5.67 1.56 8.36
N ALA A 93 5.94 2.63 9.11
CA ALA A 93 6.57 3.85 8.60
C ALA A 93 7.89 3.57 7.86
N GLU A 94 8.69 2.60 8.33
CA GLU A 94 9.97 2.19 7.73
C GLU A 94 9.84 1.58 6.32
N HIS A 95 8.64 1.13 5.91
CA HIS A 95 8.41 0.61 4.56
C HIS A 95 8.25 1.73 3.52
N TYR A 96 7.81 2.92 3.91
CA TYR A 96 7.52 4.03 2.98
C TYR A 96 8.77 4.57 2.28
N PRO A 97 9.93 4.75 2.94
CA PRO A 97 11.15 5.18 2.25
C PRO A 97 11.60 4.23 1.13
N ILE A 98 11.38 2.92 1.30
CA ILE A 98 11.71 1.91 0.28
C ILE A 98 10.86 2.13 -0.98
N VAL A 99 9.54 2.24 -0.80
CA VAL A 99 8.59 2.49 -1.89
C VAL A 99 8.91 3.82 -2.60
N GLY A 100 9.19 4.88 -1.84
CA GLY A 100 9.52 6.20 -2.40
C GLY A 100 10.76 6.18 -3.28
N THR A 101 11.83 5.55 -2.79
CA THR A 101 13.10 5.38 -3.53
C THR A 101 12.87 4.70 -4.88
N HIS A 102 12.15 3.58 -4.88
CA HIS A 102 11.91 2.82 -6.12
C HIS A 102 10.89 3.48 -7.05
N LEU A 103 9.89 4.18 -6.52
CA LEU A 103 8.87 4.85 -7.34
C LEU A 103 9.48 6.03 -8.11
N VAL A 104 10.21 6.90 -7.41
CA VAL A 104 10.92 8.03 -8.04
C VAL A 104 12.04 7.54 -8.96
N GLY A 105 12.73 6.46 -8.58
CA GLY A 105 13.70 5.79 -9.45
C GLY A 105 13.07 5.29 -10.76
N ALA A 106 11.87 4.71 -10.69
CA ALA A 106 11.14 4.27 -11.87
C ALA A 106 10.70 5.43 -12.77
N PHE A 107 10.37 6.59 -12.20
CA PHE A 107 10.13 7.81 -13.00
C PHE A 107 11.38 8.21 -13.78
N GLY A 108 12.55 8.16 -13.13
CA GLY A 108 13.83 8.49 -13.77
C GLY A 108 14.20 7.54 -14.91
N GLU A 109 13.97 6.23 -14.73
CA GLU A 109 14.25 5.23 -15.76
C GLU A 109 13.33 5.38 -16.98
N VAL A 110 12.03 5.65 -16.75
CA VAL A 110 11.04 5.70 -17.85
C VAL A 110 11.02 7.05 -18.57
N LEU A 111 11.13 8.15 -17.82
CA LEU A 111 11.04 9.50 -18.40
C LEU A 111 12.40 10.03 -18.87
N GLY A 112 13.51 9.45 -18.41
CA GLY A 112 14.86 9.83 -18.81
C GLY A 112 15.13 11.32 -18.63
N SER A 113 15.57 12.00 -19.69
CA SER A 113 15.87 13.43 -19.68
C SER A 113 14.65 14.34 -19.48
N ALA A 114 13.43 13.83 -19.63
CA ALA A 114 12.21 14.58 -19.34
C ALA A 114 11.98 14.74 -17.82
N LEU A 115 12.61 13.92 -16.98
CA LEU A 115 12.59 14.11 -15.52
C LEU A 115 13.70 15.09 -15.11
N THR A 116 13.40 16.39 -15.19
CA THR A 116 14.30 17.43 -14.66
C THR A 116 14.43 17.30 -13.13
N ASN A 117 15.50 17.86 -12.55
CA ASN A 117 15.68 17.87 -11.09
C ASN A 117 14.50 18.52 -10.37
N GLU A 118 13.95 19.59 -10.95
CA GLU A 118 12.79 20.29 -10.39
C GLU A 118 11.54 19.39 -10.34
N ILE A 119 11.29 18.63 -11.41
CA ILE A 119 10.18 17.65 -11.46
C ILE A 119 10.43 16.54 -10.44
N LYS A 120 11.64 15.99 -10.40
CA LYS A 120 12.01 14.94 -9.45
C LYS A 120 11.78 15.39 -8.00
N ASP A 121 12.26 16.57 -7.63
CA ASP A 121 12.15 17.12 -6.28
C ASP A 121 10.68 17.38 -5.90
N ALA A 122 9.87 17.86 -6.84
CA ALA A 122 8.43 18.02 -6.64
C ALA A 122 7.72 16.68 -6.36
N TRP A 123 8.04 15.63 -7.12
CA TRP A 123 7.47 14.29 -6.90
C TRP A 123 7.96 13.61 -5.62
N ILE A 124 9.22 13.83 -5.22
CA ILE A 124 9.72 13.37 -3.92
C ILE A 124 8.93 14.03 -2.78
N ALA A 125 8.76 15.35 -2.84
CA ALA A 125 8.01 16.09 -1.83
C ALA A 125 6.54 15.63 -1.78
N ALA A 126 5.92 15.43 -2.94
CA ALA A 126 4.53 14.97 -3.06
C ALA A 126 4.35 13.55 -2.50
N TYR A 127 5.25 12.62 -2.83
CA TYR A 127 5.26 11.30 -2.22
C TYR A 127 5.41 11.38 -0.70
N GLY A 128 6.34 12.22 -0.21
CA GLY A 128 6.55 12.43 1.22
C GLY A 128 5.29 12.92 1.94
N GLN A 129 4.56 13.88 1.35
CA GLN A 129 3.28 14.34 1.93
C GLN A 129 2.24 13.22 1.99
N LEU A 130 2.09 12.42 0.92
CA LEU A 130 1.15 11.30 0.90
C LEU A 130 1.54 10.21 1.92
N ALA A 131 2.83 9.89 2.01
CA ALA A 131 3.36 8.95 2.98
C ALA A 131 3.09 9.42 4.42
N ASP A 132 3.33 10.70 4.72
CA ASP A 132 3.04 11.29 6.04
C ASP A 132 1.57 11.11 6.44
N ILE A 133 0.64 11.31 5.49
CA ILE A 133 -0.81 11.14 5.73
C ILE A 133 -1.14 9.70 6.11
N PHE A 134 -0.62 8.73 5.35
CA PHE A 134 -0.84 7.33 5.63
C PHE A 134 -0.20 6.91 6.96
N ILE A 135 1.06 7.28 7.19
CA ILE A 135 1.80 6.95 8.42
C ILE A 135 1.05 7.46 9.65
N GLN A 136 0.57 8.71 9.63
CA GLN A 136 -0.19 9.29 10.74
C GLN A 136 -1.51 8.55 10.96
N ARG A 137 -2.24 8.27 9.88
CA ARG A 137 -3.54 7.59 9.99
C ARG A 137 -3.39 6.15 10.48
N GLU A 138 -2.41 5.43 9.97
CA GLU A 138 -2.09 4.05 10.35
C GLU A 138 -1.62 3.98 11.80
N ALA A 139 -0.81 4.93 12.26
CA ALA A 139 -0.40 5.02 13.67
C ALA A 139 -1.60 5.12 14.62
N GLN A 140 -2.59 5.98 14.29
CA GLN A 140 -3.83 6.08 15.07
C GLN A 140 -4.62 4.77 15.09
N MET A 141 -4.65 4.04 13.97
CA MET A 141 -5.31 2.73 13.91
C MET A 141 -4.58 1.68 14.76
N TYR A 142 -3.25 1.69 14.77
CA TYR A 142 -2.45 0.81 15.61
C TYR A 142 -2.59 1.11 17.11
N GLU A 143 -2.76 2.37 17.52
CA GLU A 143 -3.06 2.69 18.93
C GLU A 143 -4.33 1.98 19.44
N GLY A 144 -5.31 1.78 18.55
CA GLY A 144 -6.55 1.06 18.86
C GLY A 144 -6.41 -0.46 19.01
N THR A 145 -5.25 -1.07 18.69
CA THR A 145 -5.08 -2.53 18.72
C THR A 145 -4.69 -3.09 20.09
N GLY A 146 -4.41 -2.22 21.08
CA GLY A 146 -3.91 -2.64 22.39
C GLY A 146 -2.62 -3.45 22.27
N ASP A 147 -2.53 -4.58 22.98
CA ASP A 147 -1.35 -5.46 22.99
C ASP A 147 -1.14 -6.24 21.67
N TRP A 148 -2.12 -6.24 20.75
CA TRP A 148 -2.04 -6.99 19.50
C TRP A 148 -1.37 -6.18 18.38
N THR A 149 -0.03 -6.07 18.45
CA THR A 149 0.77 -5.19 17.57
C THR A 149 1.47 -5.90 16.40
N SER A 150 1.32 -7.22 16.28
CA SER A 150 1.92 -8.03 15.20
C SER A 150 1.06 -9.27 14.91
N TRP A 151 1.44 -10.07 13.91
CA TRP A 151 0.79 -11.35 13.62
C TRP A 151 0.64 -12.20 14.88
N ARG A 152 -0.58 -12.64 15.15
CA ARG A 152 -0.93 -13.46 16.32
C ARG A 152 -1.26 -14.87 15.87
N LYS A 153 -0.78 -15.87 16.62
CA LYS A 153 -1.02 -17.28 16.30
C LYS A 153 -2.43 -17.70 16.70
N PHE A 154 -3.13 -18.31 15.75
CA PHE A 154 -4.45 -18.90 15.96
C PHE A 154 -4.42 -20.40 15.61
N LYS A 155 -5.28 -21.16 16.27
CA LYS A 155 -5.59 -22.55 15.91
C LYS A 155 -6.98 -22.63 15.29
N ILE A 156 -7.20 -23.61 14.42
CA ILE A 156 -8.53 -23.93 13.89
C ILE A 156 -9.26 -24.75 14.95
N ALA A 157 -10.27 -24.15 15.59
CA ALA A 157 -11.11 -24.81 16.60
C ALA A 157 -12.23 -25.64 15.96
N LYS A 158 -12.76 -25.17 14.82
CA LYS A 158 -13.78 -25.87 14.03
C LYS A 158 -13.59 -25.58 12.55
N LYS A 159 -13.84 -26.58 11.72
CA LYS A 159 -13.91 -26.49 10.26
C LYS A 159 -15.25 -27.08 9.82
N GLU A 160 -16.01 -26.35 9.01
CA GLU A 160 -17.38 -26.71 8.61
C GLU A 160 -17.58 -26.45 7.12
N ALA A 161 -17.99 -27.47 6.37
CA ALA A 161 -18.33 -27.32 4.97
C ALA A 161 -19.74 -26.72 4.88
N GLU A 162 -19.86 -25.52 4.33
CA GLU A 162 -21.14 -24.85 4.11
C GLU A 162 -21.80 -25.32 2.81
N ASN A 163 -20.96 -25.63 1.81
CA ASN A 163 -21.31 -26.27 0.53
C ASN A 163 -20.04 -26.76 -0.18
N ASP A 164 -20.17 -27.23 -1.43
CA ASP A 164 -19.08 -27.78 -2.25
C ASP A 164 -17.91 -26.82 -2.52
N SER A 165 -18.11 -25.50 -2.34
CA SER A 165 -17.12 -24.47 -2.67
C SER A 165 -16.74 -23.55 -1.50
N VAL A 166 -17.47 -23.61 -0.38
CA VAL A 166 -17.30 -22.71 0.77
C VAL A 166 -17.12 -23.52 2.05
N THR A 167 -16.10 -23.17 2.83
CA THR A 167 -15.81 -23.77 4.14
C THR A 167 -15.59 -22.68 5.18
N SER A 168 -16.30 -22.79 6.29
CA SER A 168 -16.13 -21.93 7.48
C SER A 168 -15.01 -22.45 8.36
N PHE A 169 -14.17 -21.52 8.85
CA PHE A 169 -13.11 -21.79 9.80
C PHE A 169 -13.30 -20.92 11.04
N TYR A 170 -13.39 -21.57 12.20
CA TYR A 170 -13.50 -20.90 13.50
C TYR A 170 -12.13 -20.89 14.16
N LEU A 171 -11.65 -19.70 14.50
CA LEU A 171 -10.28 -19.47 14.96
C LEU A 171 -10.27 -19.10 16.44
N GLU A 172 -9.39 -19.74 17.21
CA GLU A 172 -9.12 -19.41 18.61
C GLU A 172 -7.67 -18.97 18.78
N PRO A 173 -7.39 -17.92 19.57
CA PRO A 173 -6.03 -17.49 19.81
C PRO A 173 -5.29 -18.53 20.67
N VAL A 174 -4.07 -18.88 20.27
CA VAL A 174 -3.26 -19.91 20.97
C VAL A 174 -2.86 -19.44 22.38
N ASP A 175 -2.67 -18.14 22.57
CA ASP A 175 -2.29 -17.52 23.85
C ASP A 175 -3.46 -17.36 24.84
N GLY A 176 -4.70 -17.70 24.44
CA GLY A 176 -5.89 -17.58 25.27
C GLY A 176 -6.31 -16.15 25.65
N LYS A 177 -5.61 -15.11 25.17
CA LYS A 177 -5.98 -13.71 25.47
C LYS A 177 -7.30 -13.33 24.75
N PRO A 178 -8.09 -12.38 25.29
CA PRO A 178 -9.32 -11.95 24.64
C PRO A 178 -9.08 -11.38 23.22
N LEU A 179 -10.14 -11.39 22.41
CA LEU A 179 -10.16 -10.77 21.09
C LEU A 179 -10.76 -9.36 21.20
N PRO A 180 -10.27 -8.40 20.39
CA PRO A 180 -10.90 -7.08 20.30
C PRO A 180 -12.32 -7.21 19.72
N LYS A 181 -13.17 -6.24 20.04
CA LYS A 181 -14.48 -6.10 19.37
C LYS A 181 -14.27 -5.69 17.92
N PHE A 182 -15.18 -6.09 17.04
CA PHE A 182 -15.20 -5.71 15.63
C PHE A 182 -16.61 -5.26 15.22
N LEU A 183 -16.68 -4.51 14.13
CA LEU A 183 -17.93 -4.10 13.49
C LEU A 183 -18.30 -5.06 12.34
N PRO A 184 -19.58 -5.38 12.14
CA PRO A 184 -20.02 -6.16 10.97
C PRO A 184 -19.54 -5.52 9.66
N GLY A 185 -18.92 -6.32 8.79
CA GLY A 185 -18.32 -5.88 7.52
C GLY A 185 -16.81 -5.64 7.57
N GLN A 186 -16.18 -5.64 8.74
CA GLN A 186 -14.73 -5.70 8.86
C GLN A 186 -14.18 -7.08 8.48
N TYR A 187 -12.87 -7.15 8.27
CA TYR A 187 -12.16 -8.35 7.85
C TYR A 187 -10.87 -8.55 8.63
N VAL A 188 -10.30 -9.75 8.55
CA VAL A 188 -8.98 -10.09 9.05
C VAL A 188 -8.08 -10.54 7.91
N SER A 189 -6.76 -10.39 8.08
CA SER A 189 -5.76 -10.99 7.19
C SER A 189 -5.22 -12.27 7.81
N LEU A 190 -4.97 -13.28 6.98
CA LEU A 190 -4.30 -14.50 7.38
C LEU A 190 -2.91 -14.52 6.74
N GLN A 191 -1.88 -14.70 7.57
CA GLN A 191 -0.53 -14.99 7.09
C GLN A 191 -0.31 -16.50 7.16
N ILE A 192 -0.10 -17.11 6.00
CA ILE A 192 0.07 -18.56 5.86
C ILE A 192 1.34 -18.78 5.02
N PRO A 193 2.29 -19.61 5.47
CA PRO A 193 3.41 -20.01 4.63
C PRO A 193 2.88 -20.87 3.47
N ILE A 194 3.35 -20.59 2.25
CA ILE A 194 2.98 -21.34 1.05
C ILE A 194 4.24 -22.06 0.57
N PRO A 195 4.42 -23.34 0.91
CA PRO A 195 5.67 -24.08 0.62
C PRO A 195 6.06 -24.09 -0.85
N GLU A 196 5.11 -23.94 -1.76
CA GLU A 196 5.34 -23.93 -3.21
C GLU A 196 5.90 -22.61 -3.74
N LEU A 197 6.04 -21.58 -2.90
CA LEU A 197 6.51 -20.24 -3.26
C LEU A 197 7.84 -19.85 -2.59
N ASP A 198 8.44 -20.75 -1.81
CA ASP A 198 9.78 -20.60 -1.20
C ASP A 198 10.92 -20.92 -2.18
#